data_AF-A0A0Q1CAM6-F1
#
_entry.id   AF-A0A0Q1CAM6-F1
#
_cell.length_a   1.000
_cell.length_b   1.000
_cell.length_c   1.000
_cell.angle_alpha   90.00
_cell.angle_beta   90.00
_cell.angle_gamma   90.00
#
_symmetry.space_group_name_H-M   'P 1'
#
loop_
_entity.id
_entity.type
_entity.pdbx_description
1 polymer ?
#
loop_
_entity_poly.entity_id
_entity_poly.type
_entity_poly.pdbx_seq_one_letter_code
_entity_poly.pdbx_strand_id
1 'polypeptide(L)'
;MDTDDLSTESYHGILVEAEKLTHDLTLYYGLLSYDCKDETEYIDKAYKLTREIMQADDYELDDLFWGNPPEKHKLHFTLKKIIANIEKIKIIPIEKRHYD
;
A
#
# COMPACT_ATOMS: atom_id res chain seq x y z
N MET A 1 -8.80 -11.60 -2.86
CA MET A 1 -8.97 -10.98 -4.19
C MET A 1 -7.59 -10.92 -4.85
N ASP A 2 -7.49 -10.85 -6.17
CA ASP A 2 -6.20 -10.51 -6.80
C ASP A 2 -6.05 -8.99 -6.89
N THR A 3 -4.84 -8.52 -7.15
CA THR A 3 -4.54 -7.13 -7.50
C THR A 3 -5.24 -6.66 -8.77
N ASP A 4 -5.60 -7.57 -9.68
CA ASP A 4 -6.42 -7.29 -10.87
C ASP A 4 -7.88 -6.93 -10.53
N ASP A 5 -8.36 -7.27 -9.32
CA ASP A 5 -9.71 -6.91 -8.86
C ASP A 5 -9.76 -5.48 -8.26
N LEU A 6 -8.63 -4.78 -8.16
CA LEU A 6 -8.56 -3.42 -7.60
C LEU A 6 -9.07 -2.39 -8.61
N SER A 7 -9.70 -1.33 -8.11
CA SER A 7 -9.93 -0.17 -8.95
C SER A 7 -8.62 0.45 -9.39
N THR A 8 -8.63 1.13 -10.54
CA THR A 8 -7.50 1.91 -11.02
C THR A 8 -7.00 2.89 -9.95
N GLU A 9 -7.90 3.49 -9.17
CA GLU A 9 -7.53 4.38 -8.08
C GLU A 9 -6.75 3.67 -6.97
N SER A 10 -7.18 2.48 -6.53
CA SER A 10 -6.48 1.69 -5.51
C SER A 10 -5.15 1.14 -6.02
N TYR A 11 -5.15 0.59 -7.24
CA TYR A 11 -3.94 0.07 -7.87
C TYR A 11 -2.87 1.15 -7.99
N HIS A 12 -3.22 2.31 -8.55
CA HIS A 12 -2.26 3.41 -8.69
C HIS A 12 -1.92 4.10 -7.37
N GLY A 13 -2.90 4.25 -6.49
CA GLY A 13 -2.73 4.95 -5.23
C GLY A 13 -1.85 4.21 -4.22
N ILE A 14 -1.81 2.88 -4.29
CA ILE A 14 -1.11 2.00 -3.34
C ILE A 14 0.05 1.28 -4.04
N LEU A 15 -0.23 0.39 -5.00
CA LEU A 15 0.79 -0.48 -5.61
C LEU A 15 1.79 0.32 -6.44
N VAL A 16 1.31 1.16 -7.36
CA VAL A 16 2.20 1.95 -8.23
C VAL A 16 2.98 3.00 -7.43
N GLU A 17 2.40 3.58 -6.37
CA GLU A 17 3.14 4.52 -5.51
C GLU A 17 4.21 3.82 -4.66
N ALA A 18 3.94 2.59 -4.17
CA ALA A 18 4.93 1.77 -3.50
C ALA A 18 6.10 1.39 -4.42
N GLU A 19 5.79 0.99 -5.66
CA GLU A 19 6.77 0.53 -6.66
C GLU A 19 7.77 1.61 -7.05
N LYS A 20 7.37 2.89 -6.99
CA LYS A 20 8.29 4.01 -7.21
C LYS A 20 9.43 4.08 -6.19
N LEU A 21 9.27 3.48 -5.00
CA LEU A 21 10.30 3.45 -3.98
C LEU A 21 11.11 2.15 -4.03
N THR A 22 10.42 1.02 -3.88
CA THR A 22 11.04 -0.31 -3.88
C THR A 22 10.00 -1.37 -4.18
N HIS A 23 10.40 -2.38 -4.96
CA HIS A 23 9.56 -3.53 -5.29
C HIS A 23 9.12 -4.30 -4.05
N ASP A 24 9.98 -4.35 -3.03
CA ASP A 24 9.73 -5.04 -1.77
C ASP A 24 8.46 -4.52 -1.09
N LEU A 25 8.30 -3.18 -1.06
CA LEU A 25 7.12 -2.54 -0.47
C LEU A 25 5.86 -2.88 -1.28
N THR A 26 5.96 -2.89 -2.62
CA THR A 26 4.87 -3.30 -3.50
C THR A 26 4.46 -4.75 -3.24
N LEU A 27 5.43 -5.65 -3.02
CA LEU A 27 5.16 -7.06 -2.78
C LEU A 27 4.29 -7.26 -1.53
N TYR A 28 4.54 -6.54 -0.44
CA TYR A 28 3.67 -6.61 0.74
C TYR A 28 2.23 -6.16 0.45
N TYR A 29 2.06 -5.07 -0.30
CA TYR A 29 0.73 -4.62 -0.70
C TYR A 29 0.06 -5.55 -1.71
N GLY A 30 0.83 -6.22 -2.57
CA GLY A 30 0.31 -7.21 -3.51
C GLY A 30 -0.14 -8.48 -2.78
N LEU A 31 0.69 -9.03 -1.90
CA LEU A 31 0.34 -10.20 -1.10
C LEU A 31 -0.88 -9.94 -0.20
N LEU A 32 -1.02 -8.72 0.32
CA LEU A 32 -2.15 -8.33 1.14
C LEU A 32 -3.50 -8.46 0.41
N SER A 33 -3.55 -8.33 -0.92
CA SER A 33 -4.82 -8.47 -1.65
C SER A 33 -5.40 -9.88 -1.55
N TYR A 34 -4.55 -10.91 -1.54
CA TYR A 34 -4.99 -12.30 -1.43
C TYR A 34 -5.70 -12.58 -0.10
N ASP A 35 -5.34 -11.85 0.97
CA ASP A 35 -5.96 -11.92 2.29
C ASP A 35 -7.23 -11.05 2.43
N CYS A 36 -7.68 -10.39 1.37
CA CYS A 36 -8.84 -9.50 1.38
C CYS A 36 -10.01 -10.09 0.58
N LYS A 37 -11.23 -9.93 1.10
CA LYS A 37 -12.45 -10.37 0.43
C LYS A 37 -12.84 -9.44 -0.70
N ASP A 38 -12.67 -8.13 -0.48
CA ASP A 38 -13.03 -7.08 -1.41
C ASP A 38 -12.07 -5.88 -1.27
N GLU A 39 -12.21 -4.93 -2.20
CA GLU A 39 -11.37 -3.74 -2.27
C GLU A 39 -11.48 -2.86 -1.01
N THR A 40 -12.64 -2.84 -0.34
CA THR A 40 -12.81 -2.03 0.88
C THR A 40 -11.96 -2.60 2.01
N GLU A 41 -12.01 -3.92 2.20
CA GLU A 41 -11.15 -4.61 3.16
C GLU A 41 -9.68 -4.42 2.80
N TYR A 42 -9.33 -4.47 1.51
CA TYR A 42 -7.97 -4.21 1.04
C TYR A 42 -7.47 -2.82 1.43
N ILE A 43 -8.23 -1.77 1.10
CA ILE A 43 -7.86 -0.38 1.43
C ILE A 43 -7.68 -0.20 2.94
N ASP A 44 -8.55 -0.80 3.74
CA ASP A 44 -8.48 -0.69 5.20
C ASP A 44 -7.27 -1.41 5.78
N LYS A 45 -6.95 -2.61 5.29
CA LYS A 45 -5.74 -3.33 5.71
C LYS A 45 -4.48 -2.66 5.19
N ALA A 46 -4.47 -2.17 3.96
CA ALA A 46 -3.35 -1.44 3.38
C ALA A 46 -3.03 -0.21 4.22
N TYR A 47 -4.05 0.56 4.62
CA TYR A 47 -3.88 1.70 5.52
C TYR A 47 -3.23 1.31 6.86
N LYS A 48 -3.65 0.19 7.46
CA LYS A 48 -3.07 -0.31 8.72
C LYS A 48 -1.62 -0.73 8.53
N LEU A 49 -1.33 -1.52 7.51
CA LEU A 49 0.03 -1.92 7.15
C LEU A 49 0.94 -0.70 6.95
N THR A 50 0.48 0.32 6.21
CA THR A 50 1.24 1.57 6.02
C THR A 50 1.58 2.23 7.36
N ARG A 51 0.63 2.25 8.31
CA ARG A 51 0.82 2.84 9.64
C ARG A 51 1.74 2.01 10.54
N GLU A 52 1.75 0.69 10.38
CA GLU A 52 2.64 -0.23 11.08
C GLU A 52 4.09 -0.04 10.59
N ILE A 53 4.31 -0.05 9.26
CA ILE A 53 5.65 0.18 8.68
C ILE A 53 6.19 1.57 9.08
N MET A 54 5.33 2.59 9.19
CA MET A 54 5.75 3.92 9.65
C MET A 54 6.22 3.96 11.11
N GLN A 55 5.83 2.98 11.93
CA GLN A 55 6.18 2.87 13.35
C GLN A 55 7.28 1.83 13.60
N ALA A 56 7.63 1.06 12.58
CA ALA A 56 8.64 0.02 12.65
C ALA A 56 10.01 0.61 13.04
N ASP A 57 10.74 -0.11 13.90
CA ASP A 57 12.11 0.22 14.22
C ASP A 57 13.09 -0.22 13.11
N ASP A 58 14.36 0.12 13.25
CA ASP A 58 15.34 -0.15 12.19
C ASP A 58 15.57 -1.66 11.99
N TYR A 59 15.39 -2.50 13.02
CA TYR A 59 15.54 -3.95 12.90
C TYR A 59 14.33 -4.57 12.18
N GLU A 60 13.12 -4.11 12.51
CA GLU A 60 11.89 -4.52 11.82
C GLU A 60 11.92 -4.08 10.34
N LEU A 61 12.45 -2.90 10.06
CA LEU A 61 12.63 -2.43 8.68
C LEU A 61 13.69 -3.24 7.93
N ASP A 62 14.80 -3.60 8.57
CA ASP A 62 15.80 -4.49 7.97
C ASP A 62 15.17 -5.85 7.60
N ASP A 63 14.38 -6.45 8.49
CA ASP A 63 13.68 -7.72 8.21
C ASP A 63 12.66 -7.58 7.07
N LEU A 64 11.85 -6.52 7.11
CA LEU A 64 10.82 -6.23 6.12
C LEU A 64 11.41 -5.99 4.72
N PHE A 65 12.62 -5.47 4.61
CA PHE A 65 13.28 -5.19 3.33
C PHE A 65 14.44 -6.14 3.03
N TRP A 66 14.43 -7.35 3.59
CA TRP A 66 15.45 -8.39 3.36
C TRP A 66 16.90 -7.91 3.52
N GLY A 67 17.14 -7.07 4.53
CA GLY A 67 18.44 -6.47 4.86
C GLY A 67 18.84 -5.29 3.96
N ASN A 68 17.92 -4.78 3.14
CA ASN A 68 18.16 -3.65 2.23
C ASN A 68 17.04 -2.59 2.29
N PRO A 69 16.76 -2.01 3.47
CA PRO A 69 15.71 -1.00 3.58
C PRO A 69 16.03 0.26 2.77
N PRO A 70 15.01 0.88 2.16
CA PRO A 70 15.17 2.17 1.53
C PRO A 70 15.55 3.24 2.56
N GLU A 71 16.11 4.36 2.07
CA GLU A 71 16.41 5.50 2.93
C GLU A 71 15.14 5.94 3.72
N LYS A 72 15.25 5.99 5.05
CA LYS A 72 14.11 6.20 5.97
C LYS A 72 13.24 7.41 5.60
N HIS A 73 13.86 8.52 5.21
CA HIS A 73 13.10 9.71 4.80
C HIS A 73 12.28 9.50 3.52
N LYS A 74 12.80 8.74 2.54
CA LYS A 74 12.07 8.36 1.32
C LYS A 74 10.94 7.40 1.64
N LEU A 75 11.19 6.42 2.52
CA LEU A 75 10.16 5.51 3.03
C LEU A 75 9.01 6.27 3.68
N HIS A 76 9.29 7.08 4.70
CA HIS A 76 8.25 7.86 5.37
C HIS A 76 7.51 8.81 4.43
N PHE A 77 8.19 9.37 3.42
CA PHE A 77 7.54 10.21 2.42
C PHE A 77 6.57 9.42 1.54
N THR A 78 6.98 8.25 1.04
CA THR A 78 6.12 7.37 0.25
C THR A 78 4.93 6.84 1.07
N LEU A 79 5.15 6.39 2.30
CA LEU A 79 4.08 5.89 3.18
C LEU A 79 3.03 6.98 3.48
N LYS A 80 3.46 8.24 3.70
CA LYS A 80 2.53 9.38 3.86
C LYS A 80 1.71 9.64 2.61
N LYS A 81 2.30 9.50 1.42
CA LYS A 81 1.56 9.63 0.16
C LYS A 81 0.55 8.52 -0.03
N ILE A 82 0.91 7.27 0.26
CA ILE A 82 -0.01 6.13 0.19
C ILE A 82 -1.22 6.37 1.12
N ILE A 83 -0.99 6.84 2.36
CA ILE A 83 -2.07 7.25 3.28
C ILE A 83 -2.95 8.33 2.65
N ALA A 84 -2.36 9.40 2.11
CA ALA A 84 -3.13 10.49 1.50
C ALA A 84 -3.91 10.03 0.25
N ASN A 85 -3.39 9.06 -0.50
CA ASN A 85 -4.08 8.44 -1.63
C ASN A 85 -5.27 7.61 -1.14
N ILE A 86 -5.06 6.77 -0.13
CA ILE A 86 -6.13 5.98 0.50
C ILE A 86 -7.27 6.87 1.00
N GLU A 87 -6.95 7.97 1.69
CA GLU A 87 -7.94 8.92 2.16
C GLU A 87 -8.78 9.51 1.02
N LYS A 88 -8.16 9.81 -0.13
CA LYS A 88 -8.88 10.27 -1.34
C LYS A 88 -9.75 9.16 -1.93
N ILE A 89 -9.24 7.93 -2.03
CA ILE A 89 -9.98 6.78 -2.58
C ILE A 89 -11.22 6.48 -1.73
N LYS A 90 -11.12 6.58 -0.41
CA LYS A 90 -12.25 6.38 0.52
C LYS A 90 -13.39 7.38 0.32
N ILE A 91 -13.13 8.55 -0.24
CA ILE A 91 -14.16 9.55 -0.56
C ILE A 91 -14.92 9.17 -1.84
N ILE A 92 -14.33 8.35 -2.72
CA ILE A 92 -14.95 7.90 -3.95
C ILE A 92 -15.84 6.69 -3.64
N PRO A 93 -17.17 6.79 -3.84
CA PRO A 93 -18.07 5.64 -3.74
C PRO A 93 -17.62 4.50 -4.65
N ILE A 94 -17.74 3.26 -4.20
CA ILE A 94 -17.26 2.07 -4.94
C ILE A 94 -17.85 2.02 -6.36
N GLU A 95 -19.11 2.43 -6.51
CA GLU A 95 -19.84 2.42 -7.79
C GLU A 95 -19.33 3.47 -8.78
N LYS A 96 -18.49 4.40 -8.33
CA LYS A 96 -17.88 5.47 -9.12
C LYS A 96 -16.38 5.26 -9.38
N ARG A 97 -15.81 4.15 -8.90
CA ARG A 97 -14.42 3.79 -9.16
C ARG A 97 -14.27 3.15 -10.54
N HIS A 98 -13.05 3.18 -11.07
CA HIS A 98 -12.75 2.64 -12.39
C HIS A 98 -12.13 1.24 -12.27
N TYR A 99 -12.53 0.32 -13.13
CA TYR A 99 -12.02 -1.05 -13.21
C TYR A 99 -11.75 -1.35 -14.69
N ASP A 100 -10.64 -2.04 -14.97
CA ASP A 100 -10.25 -2.45 -16.32
C ASP A 100 -10.79 -3.84 -16.70
#